data_AF-K1SL75-F1
#
_entry.id   AF-K1SL75-F1
#
_cell.length_a   1.000
_cell.length_b   1.000
_cell.length_c   1.000
_cell.angle_alpha   90.00
_cell.angle_beta   90.00
_cell.angle_gamma   90.00
#
_symmetry.space_group_name_H-M   'P 1'
#
loop_
_entity.id
_entity.type
_entity.pdbx_description
1 polymer ?
#
loop_
_entity_poly.entity_id
_entity_poly.type
_entity_poly.pdbx_seq_one_letter_code
_entity_poly.pdbx_strand_id
1 'polypeptide(L)'
;MDRTDRFNSLNKLSIEKRLLKVFRKTTILLSMTGVIACVAMGIVSYQYSYALKHYGFAQGDIGKAMIVIAEMRSETRAAIGYDDDTLIATAKNAHDLTAEQLDTYISALEDDMITDEGRATYQQIKDGVASYQQIEAQILELGTASDSAKRMQAQQMAGEQMDPVFQQVYADMTSLLDSSVTNGNAMEAKLNVF
;
A
#
# COMPACT_ATOMS: atom_id res chain seq x y z
N MET A 1 50.16 30.59 -1.36
CA MET A 1 50.68 30.62 -2.74
C MET A 1 49.79 31.58 -3.53
N ASP A 2 50.34 32.76 -3.81
CA ASP A 2 49.60 33.92 -4.29
C ASP A 2 48.94 33.65 -5.66
N ARG A 3 47.77 34.26 -5.94
CA ARG A 3 47.10 34.09 -7.25
C ARG A 3 48.01 34.54 -8.39
N THR A 4 48.83 35.54 -8.12
CA THR A 4 49.82 36.13 -9.03
C THR A 4 50.91 35.12 -9.43
N ASP A 5 51.41 34.31 -8.49
CA ASP A 5 52.43 33.28 -8.74
C ASP A 5 51.94 32.15 -9.64
N ARG A 6 50.67 31.75 -9.49
CA ARG A 6 50.05 30.71 -10.31
C ARG A 6 49.88 31.14 -11.77
N PHE A 7 49.52 32.40 -12.01
CA PHE A 7 49.43 32.96 -13.36
C PHE A 7 50.80 33.10 -14.02
N ASN A 8 51.82 33.54 -13.27
CA ASN A 8 53.19 33.67 -13.77
C ASN A 8 53.82 32.33 -14.15
N SER A 9 53.55 31.25 -13.40
CA SER A 9 54.04 29.91 -13.76
C SER A 9 53.37 29.31 -15.02
N LEU A 10 52.16 29.76 -15.38
CA LEU A 10 51.45 29.32 -16.58
C LEU A 10 51.93 30.05 -17.85
N ASN A 11 52.35 31.31 -17.74
CA ASN A 11 52.92 32.09 -18.85
C ASN A 11 54.30 31.57 -19.32
N LYS A 12 54.99 30.78 -18.50
CA LYS A 12 56.30 30.17 -18.83
C LYS A 12 56.21 28.86 -19.64
N LEU A 13 55.00 28.38 -19.93
CA LEU A 13 54.74 27.16 -20.68
C LEU A 13 54.32 27.49 -22.13
N SER A 14 54.60 26.59 -23.07
CA SER A 14 54.07 26.72 -24.45
C SER A 14 52.54 26.80 -24.42
N ILE A 15 51.95 27.53 -25.37
CA ILE A 15 50.50 27.80 -25.45
C ILE A 15 49.70 26.49 -25.37
N GLU A 16 50.15 25.44 -26.08
CA GLU A 16 49.55 24.11 -26.08
C GLU A 16 49.53 23.46 -24.68
N LYS A 17 50.67 23.46 -23.96
CA LYS A 17 50.76 22.90 -22.61
C LYS A 17 49.92 23.67 -21.61
N ARG A 18 49.79 24.98 -21.80
CA ARG A 18 48.94 25.84 -20.98
C ARG A 18 47.46 25.55 -21.22
N LEU A 19 47.06 25.40 -22.48
CA LEU A 19 45.69 25.06 -22.88
C LEU A 19 45.28 23.70 -22.29
N LEU A 20 46.12 22.67 -22.45
CA LEU A 20 45.90 21.33 -21.90
C LEU A 20 45.78 21.34 -20.36
N LYS A 21 46.56 22.17 -19.66
CA LYS A 21 46.53 22.26 -18.20
C LYS A 21 45.25 22.92 -17.69
N VAL A 22 44.75 23.93 -18.39
CA VAL A 22 43.47 24.58 -18.09
C VAL A 22 42.32 23.64 -18.43
N PHE A 23 42.35 23.02 -19.61
CA PHE A 23 41.36 22.04 -20.04
C PHE A 23 41.26 20.87 -19.05
N ARG A 24 42.38 20.31 -18.59
CA ARG A 24 42.37 19.24 -17.59
C ARG A 24 41.74 19.67 -16.26
N LYS A 25 41.97 20.91 -15.81
CA LYS A 25 41.34 21.45 -14.59
C LYS A 25 39.83 21.61 -14.76
N THR A 26 39.38 22.13 -15.89
CA THR A 26 37.95 22.28 -16.18
C THR A 26 37.27 20.93 -16.35
N THR A 27 37.92 19.96 -16.99
CA THR A 27 37.39 18.59 -17.13
C THR A 27 37.27 17.89 -15.80
N ILE A 28 38.28 17.96 -14.91
CA ILE A 28 38.20 17.36 -13.56
C ILE A 28 37.06 17.99 -12.76
N LEU A 29 36.91 19.31 -12.81
CA LEU A 29 35.82 20.01 -12.13
C LEU A 29 34.46 19.57 -12.67
N LEU A 30 34.30 19.48 -13.99
CA LEU A 30 33.07 19.03 -14.64
C LEU A 30 32.75 17.58 -14.29
N SER A 31 33.75 16.68 -14.27
CA SER A 31 33.58 15.28 -13.87
C SER A 31 33.13 15.14 -12.42
N MET A 32 33.70 15.94 -11.49
CA MET A 32 33.26 15.96 -10.10
C MET A 32 31.79 16.37 -9.96
N THR A 33 31.37 17.43 -10.68
CA THR A 33 29.96 17.84 -10.70
C THR A 33 29.05 16.75 -11.27
N GLY A 34 29.49 16.08 -12.35
CA GLY A 34 28.75 14.96 -12.94
C GLY A 34 28.57 13.79 -11.96
N VAL A 35 29.60 13.43 -11.20
CA VAL A 35 29.51 12.38 -10.18
C VAL A 35 28.52 12.77 -9.08
N ILE A 36 28.57 14.00 -8.59
CA ILE A 36 27.63 14.50 -7.56
C ILE A 36 26.19 14.46 -8.10
N ALA A 37 25.98 14.88 -9.34
CA ALA A 37 24.66 14.83 -9.99
C ALA A 37 24.14 13.39 -10.13
N CYS A 38 24.98 12.44 -10.52
CA CYS A 38 24.61 11.02 -10.59
C CYS A 38 24.23 10.45 -9.22
N VAL A 39 24.98 10.78 -8.16
CA VAL A 39 24.67 10.34 -6.80
C VAL A 39 23.34 10.93 -6.33
N ALA A 40 23.10 12.23 -6.57
CA ALA A 40 21.84 12.87 -6.25
C ALA A 40 20.66 12.22 -7.00
N MET A 41 20.79 11.97 -8.30
CA MET A 41 19.76 11.26 -9.09
C MET A 41 19.50 9.84 -8.60
N GLY A 42 20.54 9.13 -8.12
CA GLY A 42 20.39 7.81 -7.51
C GLY A 42 19.55 7.85 -6.24
N ILE A 43 19.79 8.84 -5.38
CA ILE A 43 19.04 9.03 -4.12
C ILE A 43 17.59 9.40 -4.41
N VAL A 44 17.33 10.32 -5.35
CA VAL A 44 15.97 10.73 -5.75
C VAL A 44 15.21 9.55 -6.37
N SER A 45 15.84 8.81 -7.30
CA SER A 45 15.25 7.61 -7.90
C SER A 45 14.87 6.57 -6.85
N TYR A 46 15.76 6.32 -5.88
CA TYR A 46 15.48 5.39 -4.79
C TYR A 46 14.29 5.84 -3.93
N GLN A 47 14.27 7.12 -3.52
CA GLN A 47 13.16 7.66 -2.73
C GLN A 47 11.84 7.64 -3.49
N TYR A 48 11.85 7.91 -4.80
CA TYR A 48 10.67 7.84 -5.66
C TYR A 48 10.15 6.40 -5.81
N SER A 49 11.03 5.43 -6.08
CA SER A 49 10.67 4.00 -6.12
C SER A 49 10.13 3.50 -4.79
N TYR A 50 10.72 3.94 -3.67
CA TYR A 50 10.25 3.61 -2.34
C TYR A 50 8.85 4.18 -2.08
N ALA A 51 8.62 5.45 -2.40
CA ALA A 51 7.32 6.10 -2.24
C ALA A 51 6.22 5.43 -3.07
N LEU A 52 6.52 5.12 -4.34
CA LEU A 52 5.59 4.45 -5.23
C LEU A 52 5.21 3.06 -4.70
N LYS A 53 6.20 2.26 -4.31
CA LYS A 53 5.95 0.91 -3.85
C LYS A 53 5.13 0.89 -2.57
N HIS A 54 5.51 1.71 -1.59
CA HIS A 54 5.01 1.56 -0.23
C HIS A 54 3.86 2.48 0.14
N TYR A 55 3.60 3.52 -0.65
CA TYR A 55 2.46 4.40 -0.43
C TYR A 55 1.51 4.39 -1.63
N GLY A 56 2.03 4.35 -2.86
CA GLY A 56 1.20 4.34 -4.07
C GLY A 56 0.49 3.01 -4.31
N PHE A 57 1.26 1.91 -4.40
CA PHE A 57 0.68 0.58 -4.66
C PHE A 57 -0.10 0.05 -3.45
N ALA A 58 0.40 0.28 -2.24
CA ALA A 58 -0.29 -0.03 -1.00
C ALA A 58 -1.73 0.55 -0.93
N GLN A 59 -1.95 1.79 -1.40
CA GLN A 59 -3.30 2.37 -1.46
C GLN A 59 -4.24 1.56 -2.36
N GLY A 60 -3.75 1.09 -3.50
CA GLY A 60 -4.52 0.27 -4.43
C GLY A 60 -4.87 -1.09 -3.85
N ASP A 61 -3.92 -1.72 -3.15
CA ASP A 61 -4.12 -3.04 -2.56
C ASP A 61 -5.04 -2.97 -1.32
N ILE A 62 -4.94 -1.91 -0.51
CA ILE A 62 -5.92 -1.64 0.57
C ILE A 62 -7.31 -1.46 -0.01
N GLY A 63 -7.43 -0.69 -1.12
CA GLY A 63 -8.70 -0.48 -1.80
C GLY A 63 -9.34 -1.78 -2.33
N LYS A 64 -8.54 -2.70 -2.88
CA LYS A 64 -9.03 -4.03 -3.30
C LYS A 64 -9.57 -4.83 -2.12
N ALA A 65 -8.84 -4.87 -1.00
CA ALA A 65 -9.30 -5.58 0.21
C ALA A 65 -10.62 -4.99 0.74
N MET A 66 -10.77 -3.66 0.73
CA MET A 66 -12.01 -2.97 1.12
C MET A 66 -13.20 -3.30 0.22
N ILE A 67 -12.98 -3.46 -1.08
CA ILE A 67 -14.04 -3.87 -2.02
C ILE A 67 -14.46 -5.31 -1.74
N VAL A 68 -13.50 -6.24 -1.63
CA VAL A 68 -13.80 -7.65 -1.47
C VAL A 68 -14.52 -7.94 -0.15
N ILE A 69 -14.13 -7.30 0.97
CA ILE A 69 -14.87 -7.50 2.23
C ILE A 69 -16.31 -6.96 2.16
N ALA A 70 -16.54 -5.89 1.38
CA ALA A 70 -17.88 -5.36 1.16
C ALA A 70 -18.73 -6.29 0.26
N GLU A 71 -18.11 -6.90 -0.77
CA GLU A 71 -18.74 -7.92 -1.60
C GLU A 71 -19.09 -9.17 -0.79
N MET A 72 -18.15 -9.68 0.01
CA MET A 72 -18.36 -10.81 0.91
C MET A 72 -19.55 -10.58 1.85
N ARG A 73 -19.64 -9.38 2.46
CA ARG A 73 -20.81 -9.00 3.28
C ARG A 73 -22.12 -9.01 2.50
N SER A 74 -22.10 -8.51 1.26
CA SER A 74 -23.27 -8.49 0.39
C SER A 74 -23.73 -9.90 0.03
N GLU A 75 -22.79 -10.79 -0.28
CA GLU A 75 -23.04 -12.19 -0.62
C GLU A 75 -23.58 -12.98 0.57
N THR A 76 -23.02 -12.79 1.77
CA THR A 76 -23.56 -13.37 3.01
C THR A 76 -25.01 -12.95 3.24
N ARG A 77 -25.31 -11.66 3.09
CA ARG A 77 -26.68 -11.14 3.22
C ARG A 77 -27.62 -11.70 2.17
N ALA A 78 -27.15 -11.88 0.94
CA ALA A 78 -27.91 -12.51 -0.13
C ALA A 78 -28.21 -13.98 0.19
N ALA A 79 -27.21 -14.73 0.64
CA ALA A 79 -27.33 -16.16 0.97
C ALA A 79 -28.35 -16.42 2.10
N ILE A 80 -28.42 -15.55 3.11
CA ILE A 80 -29.41 -15.68 4.21
C ILE A 80 -30.76 -14.99 3.92
N GLY A 81 -30.84 -14.21 2.85
CA GLY A 81 -32.02 -13.44 2.46
C GLY A 81 -32.85 -14.07 1.35
N TYR A 82 -32.25 -14.96 0.55
CA TYR A 82 -32.97 -15.70 -0.49
C TYR A 82 -33.74 -16.90 0.07
N ASP A 83 -34.86 -17.20 -0.57
CA ASP A 83 -35.65 -18.42 -0.32
C ASP A 83 -35.42 -19.50 -1.39
N ASP A 84 -34.78 -19.15 -2.51
CA ASP A 84 -34.52 -20.07 -3.62
C ASP A 84 -33.16 -20.76 -3.44
N ASP A 85 -33.18 -22.09 -3.31
CA ASP A 85 -31.98 -22.91 -3.08
C ASP A 85 -30.88 -22.71 -4.14
N THR A 86 -31.24 -22.41 -5.39
CA THR A 86 -30.27 -22.17 -6.47
C THR A 86 -29.60 -20.81 -6.34
N LEU A 87 -30.35 -19.78 -5.91
CA LEU A 87 -29.80 -18.46 -5.62
C LEU A 87 -28.94 -18.48 -4.35
N ILE A 88 -29.36 -19.24 -3.33
CA ILE A 88 -28.56 -19.46 -2.11
C ILE A 88 -27.23 -20.14 -2.45
N ALA A 89 -27.25 -21.22 -3.24
CA ALA A 89 -26.03 -21.90 -3.66
C ALA A 89 -25.11 -21.01 -4.50
N THR A 90 -25.69 -20.15 -5.36
CA THR A 90 -24.92 -19.18 -6.15
C THR A 90 -24.25 -18.14 -5.25
N ALA A 91 -24.99 -17.57 -4.30
CA ALA A 91 -24.46 -16.60 -3.35
C ALA A 91 -23.37 -17.21 -2.47
N LYS A 92 -23.52 -18.47 -2.06
CA LYS A 92 -22.49 -19.18 -1.28
C LYS A 92 -21.21 -19.45 -2.08
N ASN A 93 -21.33 -19.87 -3.34
CA ASN A 93 -20.13 -20.05 -4.19
C ASN A 93 -19.41 -18.71 -4.44
N ALA A 94 -20.16 -17.63 -4.59
CA ALA A 94 -19.59 -16.29 -4.72
C ALA A 94 -18.87 -15.88 -3.41
N HIS A 95 -19.51 -16.13 -2.26
CA HIS A 95 -18.93 -15.91 -0.93
C HIS A 95 -17.62 -16.69 -0.71
N ASP A 96 -17.59 -17.98 -1.07
CA ASP A 96 -16.38 -18.80 -0.95
C ASP A 96 -15.23 -18.24 -1.80
N LEU A 97 -15.54 -17.69 -2.99
CA LEU A 97 -14.55 -17.05 -3.87
C LEU A 97 -14.06 -15.71 -3.30
N THR A 98 -14.96 -14.86 -2.78
CA THR A 98 -14.59 -13.58 -2.18
C THR A 98 -13.81 -13.79 -0.87
N ALA A 99 -14.09 -14.84 -0.10
CA ALA A 99 -13.31 -15.23 1.06
C ALA A 99 -11.85 -15.52 0.70
N GLU A 100 -11.61 -16.31 -0.35
CA GLU A 100 -10.25 -16.62 -0.83
C GLU A 100 -9.52 -15.37 -1.35
N GLN A 101 -10.24 -14.51 -2.07
CA GLN A 101 -9.70 -13.23 -2.55
C GLN A 101 -9.34 -12.30 -1.39
N LEU A 102 -10.18 -12.25 -0.36
CA LEU A 102 -9.94 -11.41 0.81
C LEU A 102 -8.67 -11.88 1.53
N ASP A 103 -8.52 -13.16 1.80
CA ASP A 103 -7.31 -13.73 2.42
C ASP A 103 -6.05 -13.43 1.61
N THR A 104 -6.15 -13.53 0.29
CA THR A 104 -5.05 -13.20 -0.63
C THR A 104 -4.67 -11.73 -0.54
N TYR A 105 -5.65 -10.83 -0.60
CA TYR A 105 -5.39 -9.39 -0.56
C TYR A 105 -4.93 -8.92 0.80
N ILE A 106 -5.50 -9.41 1.90
CA ILE A 106 -5.02 -9.11 3.26
C ILE A 106 -3.58 -9.58 3.44
N SER A 107 -3.26 -10.81 3.04
CA SER A 107 -1.89 -11.32 3.17
C SER A 107 -0.88 -10.51 2.36
N ALA A 108 -1.27 -10.02 1.17
CA ALA A 108 -0.42 -9.17 0.35
C ALA A 108 -0.12 -7.80 0.99
N LEU A 109 -1.03 -7.27 1.83
CA LEU A 109 -0.80 -6.00 2.53
C LEU A 109 0.38 -6.07 3.50
N GLU A 110 0.72 -7.25 4.03
CA GLU A 110 1.81 -7.42 5.00
C GLU A 110 3.15 -6.90 4.48
N ASP A 111 3.43 -7.16 3.20
CA ASP A 111 4.68 -6.79 2.54
C ASP A 111 4.82 -5.26 2.35
N ASP A 112 3.70 -4.55 2.34
CA ASP A 112 3.66 -3.10 2.20
C ASP A 112 3.78 -2.36 3.55
N MET A 113 3.57 -3.06 4.67
CA MET A 113 3.59 -2.48 6.01
C MET A 113 5.01 -2.38 6.56
N ILE A 114 5.65 -1.22 6.34
CA ILE A 114 7.05 -0.99 6.78
C ILE A 114 7.12 -0.31 8.16
N THR A 115 6.12 0.51 8.50
CA THR A 115 6.09 1.23 9.79
C THR A 115 5.51 0.34 10.89
N ASP A 116 5.95 0.56 12.13
CA ASP A 116 5.42 -0.21 13.27
C ASP A 116 3.95 0.12 13.54
N GLU A 117 3.56 1.37 13.30
CA GLU A 117 2.17 1.83 13.34
C GLU A 117 1.31 1.12 12.29
N GLY A 118 1.81 1.03 11.04
CA GLY A 118 1.11 0.33 9.95
C GLY A 118 0.98 -1.17 10.23
N ARG A 119 2.02 -1.80 10.78
CA ARG A 119 1.97 -3.22 11.20
C ARG A 119 0.95 -3.46 12.31
N ALA A 120 0.85 -2.56 13.29
CA ALA A 120 -0.13 -2.70 14.37
C ALA A 120 -1.57 -2.62 13.83
N THR A 121 -1.87 -1.63 12.98
CA THR A 121 -3.18 -1.50 12.33
C THR A 121 -3.46 -2.67 11.39
N TYR A 122 -2.46 -3.15 10.63
CA TYR A 122 -2.60 -4.35 9.80
C TYR A 122 -2.96 -5.60 10.62
N GLN A 123 -2.33 -5.82 11.76
CA GLN A 123 -2.66 -6.95 12.61
C GLN A 123 -4.10 -6.86 13.13
N GLN A 124 -4.57 -5.66 13.51
CA GLN A 124 -5.96 -5.43 13.89
C GLN A 124 -6.93 -5.76 12.75
N ILE A 125 -6.60 -5.35 11.52
CA ILE A 125 -7.39 -5.68 10.32
C ILE A 125 -7.42 -7.20 10.12
N LYS A 126 -6.26 -7.87 10.17
CA LYS A 126 -6.15 -9.33 9.98
C LYS A 126 -6.96 -10.10 11.01
N ASP A 127 -6.85 -9.74 12.28
CA ASP A 127 -7.60 -10.36 13.37
C ASP A 127 -9.11 -10.09 13.23
N GLY A 128 -9.47 -8.86 12.84
CA GLY A 128 -10.86 -8.47 12.59
C GLY A 128 -11.48 -9.21 11.40
N VAL A 129 -10.75 -9.40 10.30
CA VAL A 129 -11.17 -10.18 9.13
C VAL A 129 -11.36 -11.65 9.52
N ALA A 130 -10.44 -12.24 10.27
CA ALA A 130 -10.59 -13.62 10.74
C ALA A 130 -11.83 -13.79 11.63
N SER A 131 -12.06 -12.84 12.55
CA SER A 131 -13.28 -12.81 13.38
C SER A 131 -14.54 -12.63 12.53
N TYR A 132 -14.48 -11.80 11.49
CA TYR A 132 -15.58 -11.56 10.56
C TYR A 132 -15.98 -12.84 9.82
N GLN A 133 -15.00 -13.51 9.21
CA GLN A 133 -15.19 -14.79 8.50
C GLN A 133 -15.75 -15.88 9.43
N GLN A 134 -15.29 -15.93 10.68
CA GLN A 134 -15.80 -16.89 11.66
C GLN A 134 -17.29 -16.65 12.00
N ILE A 135 -17.70 -15.39 12.12
CA ILE A 135 -19.11 -15.03 12.36
C ILE A 135 -19.95 -15.35 11.11
N GLU A 136 -19.45 -15.03 9.92
CA GLU A 136 -20.15 -15.34 8.67
C GLU A 136 -20.36 -16.84 8.46
N ALA A 137 -19.35 -17.67 8.77
CA ALA A 137 -19.51 -19.12 8.69
C ALA A 137 -20.68 -19.63 9.55
N GLN A 138 -20.83 -19.09 10.76
CA GLN A 138 -21.96 -19.42 11.64
C GLN A 138 -23.30 -18.89 11.09
N ILE A 139 -23.30 -17.67 10.55
CA ILE A 139 -24.49 -17.06 9.94
C ILE A 139 -24.96 -17.87 8.72
N LEU A 140 -24.05 -18.30 7.85
CA LEU A 140 -24.36 -19.09 6.68
C LEU A 140 -24.88 -20.49 7.06
N GLU A 141 -24.31 -21.12 8.08
CA GLU A 141 -24.81 -22.40 8.59
C GLU A 141 -26.26 -22.29 9.12
N LEU A 142 -26.55 -21.22 9.87
CA LEU A 142 -27.90 -20.98 10.41
C LEU A 142 -28.89 -20.50 9.34
N GLY A 143 -28.44 -19.65 8.41
CA GLY A 143 -29.26 -19.00 7.40
C GLY A 143 -29.63 -19.89 6.21
N THR A 144 -28.85 -20.93 5.94
CA THR A 144 -29.16 -21.95 4.93
C THR A 144 -29.95 -23.13 5.47
N ALA A 145 -30.30 -23.13 6.76
CA ALA A 145 -31.13 -24.16 7.34
C ALA A 145 -32.59 -24.03 6.89
N SER A 146 -33.27 -25.16 6.68
CA SER A 146 -34.70 -25.18 6.34
C SER A 146 -35.61 -24.63 7.46
N ASP A 147 -35.07 -24.50 8.68
CA ASP A 147 -35.78 -23.99 9.86
C ASP A 147 -35.88 -22.46 9.84
N SER A 148 -37.11 -21.94 9.77
CA SER A 148 -37.38 -20.50 9.76
C SER A 148 -36.86 -19.76 11.00
N ALA A 149 -36.85 -20.41 12.18
CA ALA A 149 -36.32 -19.78 13.40
C ALA A 149 -34.80 -19.58 13.31
N LYS A 150 -34.08 -20.54 12.73
CA LYS A 150 -32.63 -20.42 12.48
C LYS A 150 -32.31 -19.36 11.43
N ARG A 151 -33.13 -19.24 10.39
CA ARG A 151 -32.97 -18.18 9.38
C ARG A 151 -33.16 -16.79 9.97
N MET A 152 -34.17 -16.59 10.83
CA MET A 152 -34.31 -15.32 11.56
C MET A 152 -33.14 -15.05 12.51
N GLN A 153 -32.64 -16.08 13.19
CA GLN A 153 -31.46 -15.95 14.05
C GLN A 153 -30.22 -15.53 13.25
N ALA A 154 -30.01 -16.10 12.06
CA ALA A 154 -28.91 -15.72 11.17
C ALA A 154 -28.99 -14.26 10.75
N GLN A 155 -30.19 -13.77 10.41
CA GLN A 155 -30.40 -12.35 10.06
C GLN A 155 -30.15 -11.42 11.26
N GLN A 156 -30.55 -11.83 12.46
CA GLN A 156 -30.26 -11.06 13.68
C GLN A 156 -28.75 -11.02 13.97
N MET A 157 -28.06 -12.16 13.89
CA MET A 157 -26.61 -12.24 14.06
C MET A 157 -25.86 -11.41 13.00
N ALA A 158 -26.37 -11.36 11.77
CA ALA A 158 -25.82 -10.49 10.72
C ALA A 158 -25.88 -9.01 11.09
N GLY A 159 -26.98 -8.55 11.71
CA GLY A 159 -27.11 -7.16 12.16
C GLY A 159 -26.38 -6.84 13.46
N GLU A 160 -26.35 -7.77 14.42
CA GLU A 160 -25.86 -7.50 15.78
C GLU A 160 -24.39 -7.86 15.98
N GLN A 161 -23.85 -8.81 15.22
CA GLN A 161 -22.49 -9.32 15.40
C GLN A 161 -21.61 -9.06 14.17
N MET A 162 -22.09 -9.41 12.98
CA MET A 162 -21.31 -9.26 11.74
C MET A 162 -21.13 -7.79 11.35
N ASP A 163 -22.20 -6.99 11.39
CA ASP A 163 -22.16 -5.57 11.00
C ASP A 163 -21.18 -4.71 11.83
N PRO A 164 -21.12 -4.81 13.17
CA PRO A 164 -20.13 -4.08 13.95
C PRO A 164 -18.68 -4.47 13.63
N VAL A 165 -18.41 -5.76 13.42
CA VAL A 165 -17.06 -6.24 13.06
C VAL A 165 -16.67 -5.72 11.67
N PHE A 166 -17.60 -5.77 10.70
CA PHE A 166 -17.39 -5.17 9.39
C PHE A 166 -17.05 -3.68 9.49
N GLN A 167 -17.84 -2.91 10.25
CA GLN A 167 -17.63 -1.47 10.41
C GLN A 167 -16.26 -1.16 11.02
N GLN A 168 -15.84 -1.95 12.02
CA GLN A 168 -14.53 -1.81 12.64
C GLN A 168 -13.40 -2.09 11.64
N VAL A 169 -13.45 -3.24 10.95
CA VAL A 169 -12.44 -3.60 9.94
C VAL A 169 -12.37 -2.56 8.82
N TYR A 170 -13.52 -2.09 8.34
CA TYR A 170 -13.58 -1.07 7.29
C TYR A 170 -13.01 0.28 7.76
N ALA A 171 -13.25 0.66 9.01
CA ALA A 171 -12.66 1.86 9.61
C ALA A 171 -11.14 1.72 9.76
N ASP A 172 -10.65 0.55 10.19
CA ASP A 172 -9.22 0.29 10.33
C ASP A 172 -8.50 0.31 8.97
N MET A 173 -9.10 -0.29 7.92
CA MET A 173 -8.61 -0.19 6.55
C MET A 173 -8.61 1.25 6.03
N THR A 174 -9.64 2.03 6.35
CA THR A 174 -9.71 3.46 5.99
C THR A 174 -8.60 4.25 6.68
N SER A 175 -8.37 4.02 7.97
CA SER A 175 -7.27 4.65 8.70
C SER A 175 -5.91 4.28 8.12
N LEU A 176 -5.74 3.02 7.68
CA LEU A 176 -4.51 2.57 7.03
C LEU A 176 -4.29 3.24 5.67
N LEU A 177 -5.38 3.40 4.90
CA LEU A 177 -5.38 4.12 3.63
C LEU A 177 -5.01 5.60 3.83
N ASP A 178 -5.64 6.28 4.78
CA ASP A 178 -5.37 7.69 5.10
C ASP A 178 -3.93 7.93 5.58
N SER A 179 -3.40 7.01 6.38
CA SER A 179 -1.99 7.01 6.79
C SER A 179 -1.07 6.85 5.58
N SER A 180 -1.39 5.93 4.67
CA SER A 180 -0.62 5.71 3.44
C SER A 180 -0.64 6.93 2.52
N VAL A 181 -1.79 7.59 2.36
CA VAL A 181 -1.93 8.85 1.61
C VAL A 181 -1.12 9.97 2.25
N THR A 182 -1.22 10.14 3.57
CA THR A 182 -0.51 11.18 4.31
C THR A 182 1.00 11.02 4.18
N ASN A 183 1.50 9.79 4.34
CA ASN A 183 2.92 9.47 4.20
C ASN A 183 3.41 9.63 2.76
N GLY A 184 2.59 9.23 1.78
CA GLY A 184 2.86 9.44 0.35
C GLY A 184 3.01 10.92 0.01
N ASN A 185 2.06 11.76 0.44
CA ASN A 185 2.10 13.21 0.22
C ASN A 185 3.29 13.88 0.91
N ALA A 186 3.64 13.44 2.13
CA ALA A 186 4.82 13.93 2.83
C ALA A 186 6.12 13.58 2.09
N MET A 187 6.17 12.41 1.44
CA MET A 187 7.32 12.00 0.62
C MET A 187 7.38 12.78 -0.70
N GLU A 188 6.23 13.00 -1.36
CA GLU A 188 6.14 13.85 -2.56
C GLU A 188 6.67 15.26 -2.27
N ALA A 189 6.26 15.86 -1.15
CA ALA A 189 6.74 17.18 -0.74
C ALA A 189 8.26 17.21 -0.50
N LYS A 190 8.86 16.14 0.03
CA LYS A 190 10.33 16.03 0.17
C LYS A 190 11.03 15.91 -1.18
N LEU A 191 10.42 15.22 -2.14
CA LEU A 191 10.97 15.01 -3.48
C LEU A 191 10.90 16.27 -4.35
N ASN A 192 9.84 17.09 -4.22
CA ASN A 192 9.67 18.35 -4.96
C ASN A 192 10.59 19.49 -4.50
N VAL A 193 11.36 19.32 -3.42
CA VAL A 193 12.32 20.32 -2.91
C VAL A 193 13.70 20.18 -3.59
N PHE A 194 13.93 19.10 -4.32
CA PHE A 194 15.15 18.87 -5.12
C PHE A 194 14.96 19.30 -6.59
#